data_AF-A0A6J8DEG9-F1
#
_entry.id   AF-A0A6J8DEG9-F1
#
_cell.length_a   1.000
_cell.length_b   1.000
_cell.length_c   1.000
_cell.angle_alpha   90.00
_cell.angle_beta   90.00
_cell.angle_gamma   90.00
#
_symmetry.space_group_name_H-M   'P 1'
#
loop_
_entity.id
_entity.type
_entity.pdbx_description
1 polymer ?
#
loop_
_entity_poly.entity_id
_entity_poly.type
_entity_poly.pdbx_seq_one_letter_code
_entity_poly.pdbx_strand_id
1 'polypeptide(L)'
;MTRRYKRKIKSAKESTAASSKKHYGPEAIQVEADISSEELDKRKQHATRHGLSEERTTIKEYIQYKLKQNVHVKVERMGLVIDKTHKFLAGSPDGKVTEEEIGSPPSVGLIEIKNVLYRKDTSFTDAVKQVKNFCLELKEKKLQVKRSHNNYYQCQGLLNFVSRSSPNLENQPSTSTSHDKSRKRKSDQNLDSCLSNISPAASNTVTLKRSRRKCSRLKFVGRRISHEWIEDDGTSKWYKGTVTAVIDKNDGDEDAEYEVHYENHEEANIVDHLNEDFKKGSLKFIDI
;
A
#
# COMPACT_ATOMS: atom_id res chain seq x y z
N MET A 1 9.38 -36.10 17.15
CA MET A 1 10.33 -35.12 16.57
C MET A 1 10.73 -35.60 15.19
N THR A 2 10.13 -35.05 14.14
CA THR A 2 10.47 -35.37 12.74
C THR A 2 11.75 -34.61 12.39
N ARG A 3 12.86 -35.33 12.19
CA ARG A 3 14.14 -34.76 11.74
C ARG A 3 13.96 -34.23 10.31
N ARG A 4 14.18 -32.93 10.07
CA ARG A 4 14.21 -32.36 8.72
C ARG A 4 15.65 -32.38 8.21
N TYR A 5 15.87 -33.03 7.07
CA TYR A 5 17.17 -33.06 6.39
C TYR A 5 17.12 -32.12 5.18
N LYS A 6 18.23 -31.41 4.93
CA LYS A 6 18.42 -30.58 3.72
C LYS A 6 18.19 -31.41 2.46
N ARG A 7 17.13 -31.12 1.72
CA ARG A 7 16.91 -31.68 0.38
C ARG A 7 17.25 -30.59 -0.64
N LYS A 8 18.36 -30.77 -1.38
CA LYS A 8 18.76 -29.85 -2.46
C LYS A 8 17.85 -30.12 -3.67
N ILE A 9 16.92 -29.21 -3.95
CA ILE A 9 16.03 -29.32 -5.11
C ILE A 9 16.70 -28.65 -6.31
N LYS A 10 16.92 -29.43 -7.37
CA LYS A 10 17.28 -28.95 -8.70
C LYS A 10 16.05 -28.36 -9.37
N SER A 11 15.87 -27.06 -9.29
CA SER A 11 15.26 -26.28 -10.39
C SER A 11 15.61 -24.82 -10.17
N ALA A 12 16.75 -24.43 -10.75
CA ALA A 12 17.07 -23.04 -11.00
C ALA A 12 15.86 -22.38 -11.67
N LYS A 13 15.48 -21.19 -11.16
CA LYS A 13 14.51 -20.32 -11.82
C LYS A 13 14.90 -20.25 -13.31
N GLU A 14 13.97 -20.56 -14.21
CA GLU A 14 14.16 -20.33 -15.63
C GLU A 14 14.71 -18.91 -15.78
N SER A 15 15.95 -18.79 -16.27
CA SER A 15 16.59 -17.50 -16.46
C SER A 15 15.63 -16.57 -17.22
N THR A 16 15.67 -15.27 -16.94
CA THR A 16 14.83 -14.24 -17.55
C THR A 16 14.77 -14.37 -19.09
N ALA A 17 15.81 -14.94 -19.70
CA ALA A 17 15.89 -15.28 -21.11
C ALA A 17 14.95 -16.42 -21.56
N ALA A 18 14.73 -17.46 -20.77
CA ALA A 18 13.84 -18.59 -21.11
C ALA A 18 12.36 -18.17 -21.09
N SER A 19 11.96 -17.39 -20.10
CA SER A 19 10.61 -16.80 -20.03
C SER A 19 10.37 -15.80 -21.18
N SER A 20 11.39 -15.00 -21.52
CA SER A 20 11.32 -14.03 -22.62
C SER A 20 11.21 -14.70 -23.99
N LYS A 21 11.97 -15.76 -24.26
CA LYS A 21 11.86 -16.55 -25.51
C LYS A 21 10.49 -17.22 -25.67
N LYS A 22 9.89 -17.65 -24.56
CA LYS A 22 8.54 -18.25 -24.54
C LYS A 22 7.44 -17.23 -24.87
N HIS A 23 7.60 -15.96 -24.49
CA HIS A 23 6.60 -14.91 -24.71
C HIS A 23 6.80 -14.09 -25.99
N TYR A 24 8.05 -13.90 -26.43
CA TYR A 24 8.41 -12.98 -27.52
C TYR A 24 9.02 -13.67 -28.75
N GLY A 25 9.11 -15.01 -28.75
CA GLY A 25 9.62 -15.82 -29.86
C GLY A 25 11.13 -16.11 -29.79
N PRO A 26 11.64 -16.99 -30.67
CA PRO A 26 13.05 -17.40 -30.67
C PRO A 26 14.03 -16.25 -30.98
N GLU A 27 13.51 -15.15 -31.57
CA GLU A 27 14.23 -13.92 -31.92
C GLU A 27 14.30 -12.93 -30.74
N ALA A 28 13.69 -13.25 -29.58
CA ALA A 28 13.78 -12.43 -28.39
C ALA A 28 15.25 -12.33 -27.95
N ILE A 29 15.84 -11.18 -28.27
CA ILE A 29 17.25 -10.83 -28.09
C ILE A 29 17.70 -11.24 -26.70
N GLN A 30 18.85 -11.92 -26.62
CA GLN A 30 19.51 -12.23 -25.36
C GLN A 30 19.52 -10.98 -24.47
N VAL A 31 19.26 -11.14 -23.17
CA VAL A 31 19.45 -10.03 -22.22
C VAL A 31 20.94 -9.67 -22.27
N GLU A 32 21.30 -8.65 -23.06
CA GLU A 32 22.70 -8.31 -23.34
C GLU A 32 23.40 -7.72 -22.11
N ALA A 33 22.65 -7.17 -21.14
CA ALA A 33 23.16 -6.87 -19.81
C ALA A 33 22.01 -6.66 -18.81
N ASP A 34 22.04 -7.39 -17.69
CA ASP A 34 21.34 -6.95 -16.49
C ASP A 34 22.02 -5.67 -15.97
N ILE A 35 21.21 -4.69 -15.58
CA ILE A 35 21.71 -3.46 -14.96
C ILE A 35 22.32 -3.86 -13.60
N SER A 36 23.57 -3.47 -13.32
CA SER A 36 24.19 -3.77 -12.03
C SER A 36 23.37 -3.19 -10.87
N SER A 37 23.42 -3.83 -9.70
CA SER A 37 22.75 -3.33 -8.48
C SER A 37 23.13 -1.88 -8.18
N GLU A 38 24.41 -1.54 -8.37
CA GLU A 38 24.93 -0.18 -8.18
C GLU A 38 24.29 0.83 -9.15
N GLU A 39 24.13 0.48 -10.43
CA GLU A 39 23.48 1.33 -11.42
C GLU A 39 21.97 1.46 -11.15
N LEU A 40 21.31 0.39 -10.70
CA LEU A 40 19.92 0.44 -10.25
C LEU A 40 19.75 1.39 -9.06
N ASP A 41 20.65 1.34 -8.08
CA ASP A 41 20.63 2.22 -6.92
C ASP A 41 20.93 3.66 -7.28
N LYS A 42 21.88 3.92 -8.19
CA LYS A 42 22.10 5.26 -8.77
C LYS A 42 20.83 5.81 -9.43
N ARG A 43 20.12 4.98 -10.19
CA ARG A 43 18.84 5.37 -10.83
C ARG A 43 17.74 5.66 -9.81
N LYS A 44 17.60 4.84 -8.76
CA LYS A 44 16.64 5.07 -7.66
C LYS A 44 16.95 6.37 -6.93
N GLN A 45 18.22 6.58 -6.57
CA GLN A 45 18.68 7.81 -5.92
C GLN A 45 18.39 9.05 -6.77
N HIS A 46 18.58 8.97 -8.08
CA HIS A 46 18.25 10.06 -8.99
C HIS A 46 16.75 10.39 -8.98
N ALA A 47 15.87 9.38 -9.06
CA ALA A 47 14.42 9.59 -9.01
C ALA A 47 13.99 10.24 -7.69
N THR A 48 14.55 9.78 -6.57
CA THR A 48 14.26 10.35 -5.25
C THR A 48 14.77 11.78 -5.12
N ARG A 49 16.01 12.07 -5.55
CA ARG A 49 16.59 13.42 -5.49
C ARG A 49 15.81 14.41 -6.34
N HIS A 50 15.41 14.00 -7.55
CA HIS A 50 14.56 14.82 -8.41
C HIS A 50 13.16 15.03 -7.79
N GLY A 51 12.58 13.99 -7.18
CA GLY A 51 11.33 14.12 -6.45
C GLY A 51 11.41 15.21 -5.38
N LEU A 52 12.47 15.17 -4.57
CA LEU A 52 12.71 16.13 -3.49
C LEU A 52 12.99 17.56 -3.98
N SER A 53 13.70 17.72 -5.11
CA SER A 53 13.97 19.06 -5.65
C SER A 53 12.71 19.73 -6.22
N GLU A 54 11.83 18.94 -6.83
CA GLU A 54 10.63 19.46 -7.50
C GLU A 54 9.40 19.60 -6.60
N GLU A 55 9.36 18.94 -5.44
CA GLU A 55 8.20 18.95 -4.53
C GLU A 55 7.70 20.38 -4.24
N ARG A 56 8.62 21.31 -3.95
CA ARG A 56 8.28 22.70 -3.66
C ARG A 56 7.70 23.43 -4.88
N THR A 57 8.17 23.12 -6.08
CA THR A 57 7.64 23.66 -7.33
C THR A 57 6.24 23.13 -7.57
N THR A 58 6.04 21.82 -7.44
CA THR A 58 4.72 21.17 -7.60
C THR A 58 3.68 21.71 -6.61
N ILE A 59 4.06 21.97 -5.35
CA ILE A 59 3.16 22.60 -4.36
C ILE A 59 2.72 23.99 -4.83
N LYS A 60 3.63 24.80 -5.36
CA LYS A 60 3.30 26.15 -5.87
C LYS A 60 2.33 26.06 -7.05
N GLU A 61 2.55 25.14 -7.98
CA GLU A 61 1.67 24.91 -9.13
C GLU A 61 0.27 24.46 -8.69
N TYR A 62 0.19 23.57 -7.70
CA TYR A 62 -1.07 23.13 -7.11
C TYR A 62 -1.84 24.29 -6.46
N ILE A 63 -1.17 25.15 -5.68
CA ILE A 63 -1.78 26.34 -5.07
C ILE A 63 -2.31 27.29 -6.14
N GLN A 64 -1.51 27.56 -7.18
CA GLN A 64 -1.93 28.41 -8.30
C GLN A 64 -3.11 27.82 -9.08
N TYR A 65 -3.12 26.50 -9.29
CA TYR A 65 -4.23 25.80 -9.93
C TYR A 65 -5.52 25.94 -9.14
N LYS A 66 -5.48 25.75 -7.81
CA LYS A 66 -6.64 25.90 -6.93
C LYS A 66 -7.14 27.35 -6.85
N LEU A 67 -6.22 28.31 -6.82
CA LEU A 67 -6.58 29.73 -6.86
C LEU A 67 -7.35 30.09 -8.15
N LYS A 68 -6.96 29.54 -9.30
CA LYS A 68 -7.71 29.70 -10.57
C LYS A 68 -9.12 29.11 -10.53
N GLN A 69 -9.42 28.23 -9.56
CA GLN A 69 -10.75 27.69 -9.30
C GLN A 69 -11.48 28.45 -8.17
N ASN A 70 -10.99 29.62 -7.76
CA ASN A 70 -11.49 30.41 -6.63
C ASN A 70 -11.42 29.69 -5.27
N VAL A 71 -10.47 28.75 -5.12
CA VAL A 71 -10.20 28.07 -3.85
C VAL A 71 -8.87 28.55 -3.31
N HIS A 72 -8.87 29.21 -2.16
CA HIS A 72 -7.65 29.60 -1.47
C HIS A 72 -7.08 28.38 -0.74
N VAL A 73 -5.80 28.09 -0.97
CA VAL A 73 -5.19 26.88 -0.42
C VAL A 73 -3.89 27.23 0.30
N LYS A 74 -3.76 26.73 1.53
CA LYS A 74 -2.52 26.72 2.30
C LYS A 74 -2.00 25.29 2.39
N VAL A 75 -0.73 25.10 2.06
CA VAL A 75 -0.04 23.81 2.21
C VAL A 75 1.05 23.94 3.27
N GLU A 76 0.97 23.11 4.32
CA GLU A 76 1.94 23.05 5.41
C GLU A 76 2.71 21.73 5.32
N ARG A 77 4.04 21.79 5.39
CA ARG A 77 4.88 20.58 5.40
C ARG A 77 4.56 19.74 6.62
N MET A 78 4.45 18.43 6.43
CA MET A 78 4.27 17.48 7.54
C MET A 78 5.57 16.70 7.78
N GLY A 79 5.78 16.33 9.05
CA GLY A 79 6.79 15.37 9.43
C GLY A 79 6.20 13.96 9.57
N LEU A 80 6.95 13.07 10.22
CA LEU A 80 6.46 11.76 10.60
C LEU A 80 5.28 11.89 11.56
N VAL A 81 4.14 11.31 11.20
CA VAL A 81 2.95 11.19 12.05
C VAL A 81 2.81 9.74 12.46
N ILE A 82 2.70 9.51 13.77
CA ILE A 82 2.53 8.18 14.37
C ILE A 82 1.06 8.03 14.79
N ASP A 83 0.43 6.91 14.42
CA ASP A 83 -0.97 6.64 14.79
C ASP A 83 -1.13 6.63 16.33
N LYS A 84 -2.17 7.30 16.82
CA LYS A 84 -2.39 7.40 18.27
C LYS A 84 -2.74 6.07 18.93
N THR A 85 -3.38 5.17 18.21
CA THR A 85 -3.89 3.88 18.70
C THR A 85 -2.92 2.74 18.39
N HIS A 86 -2.30 2.74 17.20
CA HIS A 86 -1.41 1.70 16.70
C HIS A 86 0.00 2.26 16.51
N LYS A 87 0.78 2.37 17.58
CA LYS A 87 2.10 3.05 17.58
C LYS A 87 3.14 2.48 16.61
N PHE A 88 2.92 1.26 16.11
CA PHE A 88 3.73 0.64 15.06
C PHE A 88 3.38 1.14 13.65
N LEU A 89 2.31 1.93 13.49
CA LEU A 89 1.93 2.57 12.24
C LEU A 89 2.37 4.04 12.27
N ALA A 90 3.10 4.45 11.24
CA ALA A 90 3.48 5.82 11.01
C ALA A 90 3.60 6.11 9.51
N GLY A 91 3.54 7.38 9.15
CA GLY A 91 3.87 7.83 7.81
C GLY A 91 4.07 9.34 7.76
N SER A 92 4.68 9.80 6.67
CA SER A 92 5.00 11.21 6.45
C SER A 92 4.28 11.66 5.19
N PRO A 93 3.09 12.29 5.29
CA PRO A 93 2.49 12.97 4.15
C PRO A 93 3.42 14.08 3.66
N ASP A 94 3.37 14.40 2.37
CA ASP A 94 4.16 15.51 1.82
C ASP A 94 3.64 16.86 2.35
N GLY A 95 2.33 16.97 2.62
CA GLY A 95 1.78 18.12 3.30
C GLY A 95 0.35 17.99 3.79
N LYS A 96 -0.03 18.93 4.67
CA LYS A 96 -1.40 19.20 5.10
C LYS A 96 -1.94 20.34 4.25
N VAL A 97 -3.14 20.15 3.72
CA VAL A 97 -3.83 21.14 2.89
C VAL A 97 -4.97 21.75 3.71
N THR A 98 -5.09 23.06 3.71
CA THR A 98 -6.30 23.77 4.17
C THR A 98 -6.88 24.52 2.98
N GLU A 99 -8.10 24.18 2.59
CA GLU A 99 -8.83 24.82 1.50
C GLU A 99 -9.93 25.73 2.06
N GLU A 100 -9.95 26.97 1.62
CA GLU A 100 -10.95 27.99 1.96
C GLU A 100 -11.67 28.41 0.68
N GLU A 101 -12.93 28.02 0.57
CA GLU A 101 -13.82 28.40 -0.52
C GLU A 101 -14.83 29.44 -0.02
N ILE A 102 -15.11 30.44 -0.85
CA ILE A 102 -16.04 31.52 -0.48
C ILE A 102 -17.42 30.91 -0.20
N GLY A 103 -17.93 31.10 1.01
CA GLY A 103 -19.25 30.63 1.43
C GLY A 103 -19.28 29.21 2.01
N SER A 104 -18.12 28.55 2.12
CA SER A 104 -17.99 27.21 2.73
C SER A 104 -17.05 27.27 3.94
N PRO A 105 -17.24 26.41 4.96
CA PRO A 105 -16.27 26.31 6.04
C PRO A 105 -14.94 25.75 5.52
N PRO A 106 -13.79 26.13 6.11
CA PRO A 106 -12.49 25.61 5.71
C PRO A 106 -12.45 24.09 5.80
N SER A 107 -11.92 23.45 4.76
CA SER A 107 -11.71 22.01 4.73
C SER A 107 -10.23 21.68 4.87
N VAL A 108 -9.93 20.55 5.51
CA VAL A 108 -8.56 20.10 5.75
C VAL A 108 -8.34 18.74 5.10
N GLY A 109 -7.25 18.63 4.34
CA GLY A 109 -6.85 17.41 3.66
C GLY A 109 -5.34 17.16 3.74
N LEU A 110 -4.90 16.18 2.97
CA LEU A 110 -3.49 15.84 2.77
C LEU A 110 -3.13 15.95 1.30
N ILE A 111 -1.85 16.23 1.03
CA ILE A 111 -1.27 16.14 -0.30
C ILE A 111 -0.14 15.11 -0.30
N GLU A 112 -0.11 14.29 -1.36
CA GLU A 112 0.95 13.34 -1.69
C GLU A 112 1.36 13.60 -3.14
N ILE A 113 2.63 13.82 -3.38
CA ILE A 113 3.22 14.32 -4.62
C ILE A 113 4.11 13.24 -5.21
N LYS A 114 3.79 12.83 -6.44
CA LYS A 114 4.59 11.87 -7.18
C LYS A 114 4.97 12.42 -8.55
N ASN A 115 6.26 12.66 -8.76
CA ASN A 115 6.82 13.09 -10.04
C ASN A 115 7.04 11.90 -10.98
N VAL A 116 5.96 11.31 -11.48
CA VAL A 116 5.97 10.03 -12.22
C VAL A 116 6.35 10.13 -13.70
N LEU A 117 6.39 11.35 -14.27
CA LEU A 117 6.70 11.59 -15.69
C LEU A 117 8.03 12.34 -15.90
N TYR A 118 8.89 12.48 -14.89
CA TYR A 118 10.09 13.33 -14.97
C TYR A 118 11.14 12.97 -16.05
N ARG A 119 10.99 11.83 -16.73
CA ARG A 119 11.83 11.41 -17.87
C ARG A 119 11.05 11.20 -19.17
N LYS A 120 9.79 11.63 -19.22
CA LYS A 120 8.90 11.39 -20.36
C LYS A 120 8.31 12.72 -20.78
N ASP A 121 8.55 13.07 -22.05
CA ASP A 121 7.84 14.16 -22.69
C ASP A 121 6.45 13.67 -23.12
N THR A 122 5.55 13.53 -22.14
CA THR A 122 4.21 13.00 -22.37
C THR A 122 3.22 13.60 -21.38
N SER A 123 1.97 13.72 -21.78
CA SER A 123 0.90 14.15 -20.90
C SER A 123 0.45 13.01 -19.97
N PHE A 124 -0.15 13.33 -18.83
CA PHE A 124 -0.78 12.31 -17.97
C PHE A 124 -1.86 11.50 -18.71
N THR A 125 -2.62 12.15 -19.59
CA THR A 125 -3.67 11.50 -20.39
C THR A 125 -3.11 10.51 -21.40
N ASP A 126 -1.95 10.79 -21.99
CA ASP A 126 -1.29 9.86 -22.91
C ASP A 126 -0.55 8.77 -22.13
N ALA A 127 0.07 9.12 -21.00
CA ALA A 127 0.74 8.17 -20.12
C ALA A 127 -0.20 7.07 -19.62
N VAL A 128 -1.45 7.40 -19.28
CA VAL A 128 -2.47 6.41 -18.88
C VAL A 128 -2.67 5.33 -19.95
N LYS A 129 -2.53 5.67 -21.24
CA LYS A 129 -2.73 4.75 -22.37
C LYS A 129 -1.45 3.98 -22.73
N GLN A 130 -0.29 4.63 -22.63
CA GLN A 130 0.97 4.13 -23.20
C GLN A 130 1.89 3.50 -22.15
N VAL A 131 1.78 3.90 -20.89
CA VAL A 131 2.69 3.45 -19.84
C VAL A 131 2.10 2.25 -19.11
N LYS A 132 2.72 1.08 -19.30
CA LYS A 132 2.38 -0.13 -18.56
C LYS A 132 2.50 0.14 -17.05
N ASN A 133 1.53 -0.35 -16.28
CA ASN A 133 1.46 -0.18 -14.82
C ASN A 133 1.44 1.29 -14.35
N PHE A 134 0.98 2.23 -15.17
CA PHE A 134 0.84 3.62 -14.74
C PHE A 134 -0.14 3.76 -13.56
N CYS A 135 0.19 4.62 -12.61
CA CYS A 135 -0.54 4.77 -11.35
C CYS A 135 -1.92 5.43 -11.48
N LEU A 136 -2.14 6.18 -12.56
CA LEU A 136 -3.41 6.85 -12.83
C LEU A 136 -4.27 6.04 -13.82
N GLU A 137 -5.57 6.27 -13.76
CA GLU A 137 -6.56 5.88 -14.75
C GLU A 137 -7.46 7.06 -15.09
N LEU A 138 -8.05 7.04 -16.29
CA LEU A 138 -9.06 7.99 -16.69
C LEU A 138 -10.44 7.37 -16.45
N LYS A 139 -11.18 7.90 -15.48
CA LYS A 139 -12.56 7.48 -15.18
C LYS A 139 -13.47 8.70 -15.24
N GLU A 140 -14.57 8.61 -15.99
CA GLU A 140 -15.55 9.71 -16.11
C GLU A 140 -14.89 11.05 -16.52
N LYS A 141 -13.92 11.00 -17.44
CA LYS A 141 -13.12 12.16 -17.91
C LYS A 141 -12.24 12.82 -16.85
N LYS A 142 -12.08 12.19 -15.67
CA LYS A 142 -11.18 12.66 -14.60
C LYS A 142 -10.03 11.69 -14.41
N LEU A 143 -8.83 12.23 -14.22
CA LEU A 143 -7.68 11.45 -13.80
C LEU A 143 -7.82 11.12 -12.32
N GLN A 144 -7.68 9.85 -11.98
CA GLN A 144 -7.66 9.38 -10.59
C GLN A 144 -6.61 8.29 -10.40
N VAL A 145 -6.16 8.09 -9.16
CA VAL A 145 -5.26 6.99 -8.83
C VAL A 145 -6.02 5.67 -8.92
N LYS A 146 -5.43 4.67 -9.59
CA LYS A 146 -5.98 3.31 -9.66
C LYS A 146 -6.09 2.70 -8.27
N ARG A 147 -7.27 2.19 -7.92
CA ARG A 147 -7.51 1.54 -6.61
C ARG A 147 -6.66 0.28 -6.38
N SER A 148 -6.18 -0.34 -7.46
CA SER A 148 -5.28 -1.51 -7.43
C SER A 148 -3.81 -1.14 -7.32
N HIS A 149 -3.44 0.15 -7.41
CA HIS A 149 -2.05 0.58 -7.42
C HIS A 149 -1.56 0.92 -6.00
N ASN A 150 -0.29 0.65 -5.70
CA ASN A 150 0.31 0.87 -4.36
C ASN A 150 0.13 2.30 -3.82
N ASN A 151 0.24 3.31 -4.68
CA ASN A 151 0.00 4.72 -4.31
C ASN A 151 -1.40 4.95 -3.71
N TYR A 152 -2.43 4.20 -4.14
CA TYR A 152 -3.76 4.32 -3.55
C TYR A 152 -3.75 3.88 -2.09
N TYR A 153 -3.15 2.71 -1.81
CA TYR A 153 -3.03 2.20 -0.45
C TYR A 153 -2.15 3.10 0.44
N GLN A 154 -1.11 3.73 -0.13
CA GLN A 154 -0.32 4.75 0.56
C GLN A 154 -1.23 5.91 1.01
N CYS A 155 -1.99 6.51 0.10
CA CYS A 155 -2.91 7.61 0.42
C CYS A 155 -3.98 7.21 1.44
N GLN A 156 -4.58 6.02 1.30
CA GLN A 156 -5.58 5.52 2.26
C GLN A 156 -4.97 5.30 3.65
N GLY A 157 -3.75 4.78 3.72
CA GLY A 157 -3.00 4.64 4.97
C GLY A 157 -2.80 5.99 5.66
N LEU A 158 -2.26 6.97 4.93
CA LEU A 158 -2.03 8.34 5.43
C LEU A 158 -3.31 8.97 5.98
N LEU A 159 -4.41 8.92 5.22
CA LEU A 159 -5.70 9.47 5.66
C LEU A 159 -6.22 8.81 6.94
N ASN A 160 -6.10 7.49 7.03
CA ASN A 160 -6.64 6.72 8.16
C ASN A 160 -5.96 7.05 9.49
N PHE A 161 -4.64 7.26 9.53
CA PHE A 161 -3.97 7.58 10.80
C PHE A 161 -3.89 9.08 11.07
N VAL A 162 -3.83 9.96 10.05
CA VAL A 162 -3.81 11.41 10.29
C VAL A 162 -5.13 11.88 10.88
N SER A 163 -6.28 11.38 10.38
CA SER A 163 -7.61 11.68 10.94
C SER A 163 -7.71 11.29 12.42
N ARG A 164 -7.19 10.11 12.79
CA ARG A 164 -7.16 9.63 14.19
C ARG A 164 -6.17 10.36 15.07
N SER A 165 -5.11 10.92 14.49
CA SER A 165 -4.03 11.56 15.23
C SER A 165 -4.26 13.06 15.40
N SER A 166 -5.05 13.69 14.52
CA SER A 166 -5.34 15.13 14.53
C SER A 166 -6.85 15.36 14.68
N PRO A 167 -7.36 15.63 15.90
CA PRO A 167 -8.80 15.87 16.12
C PRO A 167 -9.34 17.09 15.34
N ASN A 168 -8.47 17.95 14.81
CA ASN A 168 -8.85 19.08 13.96
C ASN A 168 -9.19 18.71 12.51
N LEU A 169 -9.03 17.44 12.08
CA LEU A 169 -9.58 16.96 10.80
C LEU A 169 -11.03 16.44 10.94
N GLU A 170 -11.56 16.35 12.16
CA GLU A 170 -12.82 15.65 12.45
C GLU A 170 -14.04 16.58 12.61
N ASN A 171 -13.88 17.91 12.54
CA ASN A 171 -14.95 18.86 12.83
C ASN A 171 -15.27 19.80 11.64
N GLN A 172 -16.35 19.53 10.90
CA GLN A 172 -17.34 20.54 10.53
C GLN A 172 -18.75 19.91 10.41
N PRO A 173 -19.78 20.48 11.07
CA PRO A 173 -21.16 19.99 11.10
C PRO A 173 -21.98 20.42 9.87
N SER A 174 -22.86 19.53 9.41
CA SER A 174 -23.94 19.86 8.47
C SER A 174 -25.10 20.53 9.21
N THR A 175 -25.12 21.86 9.26
CA THR A 175 -26.30 22.63 9.66
C THR A 175 -27.07 23.11 8.44
N SER A 176 -28.32 22.66 8.38
CA SER A 176 -29.38 23.04 7.45
C SER A 176 -30.01 24.38 7.83
N THR A 177 -30.52 25.10 6.83
CA THR A 177 -31.86 25.71 6.87
C THR A 177 -32.29 26.09 5.46
N SER A 178 -33.39 25.50 4.98
CA SER A 178 -34.21 26.03 3.89
C SER A 178 -35.66 26.07 4.35
N HIS A 179 -36.28 27.23 4.17
CA HIS A 179 -37.72 27.43 4.29
C HIS A 179 -38.41 26.97 2.99
N ASP A 180 -39.23 25.93 3.13
CA ASP A 180 -40.65 25.83 2.73
C ASP A 180 -41.11 26.28 1.30
N LYS A 181 -41.55 25.31 0.47
CA LYS A 181 -42.95 25.07 0.00
C LYS A 181 -43.06 24.40 -1.38
N SER A 182 -43.66 23.19 -1.37
CA SER A 182 -44.78 22.73 -2.22
C SER A 182 -44.60 22.50 -3.74
N ARG A 183 -44.59 21.22 -4.21
CA ARG A 183 -45.65 20.56 -5.03
C ARG A 183 -45.21 19.20 -5.62
N LYS A 184 -46.15 18.24 -5.57
CA LYS A 184 -46.17 16.87 -6.14
C LYS A 184 -45.92 16.80 -7.65
N ARG A 185 -45.17 15.79 -8.13
CA ARG A 185 -45.62 14.67 -9.02
C ARG A 185 -44.47 13.69 -9.34
N LYS A 186 -44.83 12.42 -9.51
CA LYS A 186 -44.01 11.20 -9.69
C LYS A 186 -43.40 11.06 -11.09
N SER A 187 -42.16 10.55 -11.18
CA SER A 187 -41.74 9.45 -12.08
C SER A 187 -40.25 9.10 -11.87
N ASP A 188 -39.93 7.81 -11.99
CA ASP A 188 -38.72 7.11 -11.57
C ASP A 188 -37.42 7.49 -12.32
N GLN A 189 -36.27 7.42 -11.61
CA GLN A 189 -35.08 6.61 -11.92
C GLN A 189 -33.77 7.22 -11.37
N ASN A 190 -33.15 6.44 -10.46
CA ASN A 190 -31.71 6.21 -10.26
C ASN A 190 -30.75 7.40 -10.00
N LEU A 191 -30.40 7.61 -8.73
CA LEU A 191 -29.12 8.17 -8.25
C LEU A 191 -28.95 7.82 -6.76
N ASP A 192 -28.41 6.64 -6.47
CA ASP A 192 -28.02 6.26 -5.10
C ASP A 192 -26.65 6.85 -4.77
N SER A 193 -26.70 8.05 -4.19
CA SER A 193 -25.63 8.66 -3.40
C SER A 193 -25.74 8.23 -1.94
N CYS A 194 -24.59 7.85 -1.41
CA CYS A 194 -24.25 7.54 -0.04
C CYS A 194 -25.02 8.27 1.08
N LEU A 195 -25.41 7.45 2.07
CA LEU A 195 -25.40 7.69 3.52
C LEU A 195 -26.36 8.74 4.10
N SER A 196 -27.50 8.25 4.59
CA SER A 196 -28.10 8.74 5.85
C SER A 196 -28.94 7.65 6.50
N ASN A 197 -28.64 7.31 7.76
CA ASN A 197 -29.60 7.22 8.87
C ASN A 197 -29.00 6.45 10.05
N ILE A 198 -28.58 7.17 11.09
CA ILE A 198 -28.65 6.68 12.48
C ILE A 198 -29.22 7.80 13.34
N SER A 199 -30.33 7.50 14.00
CA SER A 199 -30.79 8.15 15.24
C SER A 199 -31.79 7.22 15.96
N PRO A 200 -32.02 7.39 17.27
CA PRO A 200 -31.66 6.35 18.24
C PRO A 200 -32.84 5.77 19.03
N ALA A 201 -32.49 4.76 19.84
CA ALA A 201 -33.23 4.17 20.97
C ALA A 201 -34.41 3.23 20.65
N ALA A 202 -34.21 1.93 20.93
CA ALA A 202 -35.02 1.17 21.90
C ALA A 202 -34.50 -0.28 21.98
N SER A 203 -34.34 -0.73 23.22
CA SER A 203 -34.11 -2.11 23.64
C SER A 203 -35.03 -3.11 22.94
N ASN A 204 -34.47 -4.17 22.36
CA ASN A 204 -35.04 -5.51 22.39
C ASN A 204 -33.97 -6.56 22.07
N THR A 205 -33.78 -7.46 23.02
CA THR A 205 -32.95 -8.67 22.97
C THR A 205 -33.31 -9.53 21.76
N VAL A 206 -32.38 -9.66 20.82
CA VAL A 206 -32.39 -10.72 19.80
C VAL A 206 -31.04 -11.41 19.80
N THR A 207 -31.07 -12.69 20.16
CA THR A 207 -29.95 -13.63 20.24
C THR A 207 -29.32 -13.82 18.86
N LEU A 208 -28.31 -13.02 18.51
CA LEU A 208 -27.48 -13.25 17.34
C LEU A 208 -26.25 -14.06 17.75
N LYS A 209 -26.22 -15.31 17.25
CA LYS A 209 -25.09 -16.23 17.36
C LYS A 209 -23.79 -15.48 17.03
N ARG A 210 -22.91 -15.37 18.03
CA ARG A 210 -21.53 -14.91 17.85
C ARG A 210 -20.86 -15.77 16.77
N SER A 211 -20.83 -15.28 15.53
CA SER A 211 -19.84 -15.74 14.57
C SER A 211 -18.48 -15.37 15.14
N ARG A 212 -17.74 -16.39 15.60
CA ARG A 212 -16.37 -16.24 16.08
C ARG A 212 -15.60 -15.47 15.01
N ARG A 213 -15.11 -14.28 15.37
CA ARG A 213 -14.19 -13.48 14.56
C ARG A 213 -13.13 -14.44 14.02
N LYS A 214 -13.00 -14.57 12.69
CA LYS A 214 -11.85 -15.25 12.08
C LYS A 214 -10.62 -14.58 12.66
N CYS A 215 -9.84 -15.35 13.43
CA CYS A 215 -8.50 -14.99 13.83
C CYS A 215 -7.79 -14.50 12.56
N SER A 216 -7.32 -13.25 12.54
CA SER A 216 -6.54 -12.75 11.41
C SER A 216 -5.34 -13.69 11.25
N ARG A 217 -5.31 -14.46 10.16
CA ARG A 217 -4.21 -15.40 9.88
C ARG A 217 -2.88 -14.65 10.01
N LEU A 218 -1.92 -15.27 10.70
CA LEU A 218 -0.59 -14.71 10.92
C LEU A 218 0.09 -14.55 9.56
N LYS A 219 0.50 -13.33 9.20
CA LYS A 219 1.14 -13.06 7.90
C LYS A 219 2.65 -13.12 8.02
N PHE A 220 3.27 -13.96 7.20
CA PHE A 220 4.71 -14.15 7.16
C PHE A 220 5.36 -13.41 5.99
N VAL A 221 4.71 -13.32 4.83
CA VAL A 221 5.32 -12.72 3.64
C VAL A 221 5.65 -11.24 3.88
N GLY A 222 6.88 -10.85 3.55
CA GLY A 222 7.43 -9.52 3.77
C GLY A 222 8.01 -9.25 5.16
N ARG A 223 7.97 -10.24 6.08
CA ARG A 223 8.51 -10.11 7.43
C ARG A 223 9.97 -10.51 7.53
N ARG A 224 10.71 -9.86 8.45
CA ARG A 224 12.02 -10.34 8.91
C ARG A 224 11.85 -11.32 10.05
N ILE A 225 12.52 -12.46 9.95
CA ILE A 225 12.45 -13.56 10.90
C ILE A 225 13.83 -13.96 11.40
N SER A 226 13.88 -14.41 12.65
CA SER A 226 14.96 -15.18 13.25
C SER A 226 14.44 -16.61 13.36
N HIS A 227 15.13 -17.56 12.72
CA HIS A 227 14.70 -18.96 12.63
C HIS A 227 15.82 -19.86 13.12
N GLU A 228 15.51 -20.73 14.07
CA GLU A 228 16.41 -21.72 14.63
C GLU A 228 16.49 -22.98 13.75
N TRP A 229 17.71 -23.39 13.41
CA TRP A 229 18.00 -24.60 12.64
C TRP A 229 18.99 -25.46 13.40
N ILE A 230 18.89 -26.79 13.22
CA ILE A 230 19.86 -27.76 13.74
C ILE A 230 20.83 -28.09 12.60
N GLU A 231 22.12 -27.91 12.84
CA GLU A 231 23.19 -28.25 11.89
C GLU A 231 23.55 -29.74 11.94
N ASP A 232 24.36 -30.20 10.98
CA ASP A 232 24.72 -31.62 10.83
C ASP A 232 25.53 -32.16 12.04
N ASP A 233 26.17 -31.27 12.80
CA ASP A 233 26.88 -31.57 14.05
C ASP A 233 25.96 -31.66 15.27
N GLY A 234 24.65 -31.46 15.08
CA GLY A 234 23.64 -31.46 16.13
C GLY A 234 23.55 -30.15 16.93
N THR A 235 24.33 -29.12 16.59
CA THR A 235 24.24 -27.81 17.23
C THR A 235 23.04 -27.02 16.70
N SER A 236 22.41 -26.25 17.57
CA SER A 236 21.32 -25.35 17.20
C SER A 236 21.86 -23.96 16.92
N LYS A 237 21.44 -23.35 15.82
CA LYS A 237 21.87 -22.02 15.41
C LYS A 237 20.71 -21.19 14.86
N TRP A 238 20.74 -19.90 15.18
CA TRP A 238 19.74 -18.94 14.71
C TRP A 238 20.19 -18.24 13.44
N TYR A 239 19.30 -18.24 12.45
CA TYR A 239 19.48 -17.62 11.15
C TYR A 239 18.50 -16.47 10.98
N LYS A 240 18.99 -15.33 10.50
CA LYS A 240 18.16 -14.18 10.18
C LYS A 240 17.80 -14.21 8.69
N GLY A 241 16.54 -13.95 8.36
CA GLY A 241 16.09 -13.97 6.98
C GLY A 241 14.84 -13.14 6.74
N THR A 242 14.45 -13.03 5.48
CA THR A 242 13.23 -12.37 5.03
C THR A 242 12.36 -13.36 4.29
N VAL A 243 11.07 -13.44 4.65
CA VAL A 243 10.10 -14.27 3.92
C VAL A 243 9.68 -13.52 2.66
N THR A 244 10.05 -14.02 1.48
CA THR A 244 9.87 -13.32 0.20
C THR A 244 8.55 -13.65 -0.48
N ALA A 245 8.09 -14.91 -0.39
CA ALA A 245 6.87 -15.36 -1.03
C ALA A 245 6.24 -16.56 -0.32
N VAL A 246 4.94 -16.79 -0.57
CA VAL A 246 4.28 -18.08 -0.33
C VAL A 246 4.31 -18.86 -1.64
N ILE A 247 4.83 -20.08 -1.59
CA ILE A 247 4.99 -20.99 -2.73
C ILE A 247 3.75 -21.87 -2.89
N ASP A 248 3.22 -22.38 -1.78
CA ASP A 248 2.02 -23.20 -1.77
C ASP A 248 1.06 -22.74 -0.66
N LYS A 249 -0.25 -22.81 -0.96
CA LYS A 249 -1.38 -22.37 -0.11
C LYS A 249 -1.39 -20.86 0.18
N ASN A 250 -2.17 -20.44 1.19
CA ASN A 250 -2.27 -19.03 1.55
C ASN A 250 -1.32 -18.68 2.69
N ASP A 251 -0.83 -17.44 2.67
CA ASP A 251 -0.06 -16.88 3.78
C ASP A 251 -0.82 -16.99 5.11
N GLY A 252 -0.14 -17.61 6.08
CA GLY A 252 -0.65 -17.92 7.41
C GLY A 252 -1.38 -19.25 7.54
N ASP A 253 -1.53 -20.05 6.48
CA ASP A 253 -2.01 -21.42 6.60
C ASP A 253 -0.94 -22.30 7.30
N GLU A 254 -1.37 -23.31 8.06
CA GLU A 254 -0.48 -24.15 8.90
C GLU A 254 0.48 -25.00 8.06
N ASP A 255 0.04 -25.36 6.86
CA ASP A 255 0.79 -26.20 5.92
C ASP A 255 1.27 -25.43 4.68
N ALA A 256 1.35 -24.09 4.77
CA ALA A 256 1.87 -23.27 3.68
C ALA A 256 3.39 -23.44 3.55
N GLU A 257 3.87 -23.39 2.31
CA GLU A 257 5.28 -23.37 1.98
C GLU A 257 5.72 -21.96 1.63
N TYR A 258 6.87 -21.53 2.13
CA TYR A 258 7.36 -20.17 1.97
C TYR A 258 8.76 -20.16 1.38
N GLU A 259 9.05 -19.15 0.57
CA GLU A 259 10.42 -18.81 0.17
C GLU A 259 11.01 -17.85 1.21
N VAL A 260 12.16 -18.22 1.79
CA VAL A 260 12.87 -17.44 2.82
C VAL A 260 14.31 -17.20 2.38
N HIS A 261 14.70 -15.94 2.29
CA HIS A 261 16.07 -15.55 1.99
C HIS A 261 16.83 -15.24 3.30
N TYR A 262 17.75 -16.12 3.68
CA TYR A 262 18.59 -15.94 4.88
C TYR A 262 19.85 -15.14 4.56
N GLU A 263 20.28 -14.26 5.47
CA GLU A 263 21.37 -13.30 5.25
C GLU A 263 22.73 -13.95 4.92
N ASN A 264 22.98 -15.15 5.46
CA ASN A 264 24.22 -15.88 5.27
C ASN A 264 24.13 -16.94 4.16
N HIS A 265 23.09 -16.89 3.34
CA HIS A 265 22.86 -17.83 2.26
C HIS A 265 22.65 -17.09 0.95
N GLU A 266 23.38 -17.49 -0.09
CA GLU A 266 23.26 -16.90 -1.43
C GLU A 266 21.91 -17.27 -2.10
N GLU A 267 21.29 -18.36 -1.65
CA GLU A 267 20.05 -18.91 -2.22
C GLU A 267 18.88 -18.82 -1.24
N ALA A 268 17.68 -18.61 -1.77
CA ALA A 268 16.46 -18.69 -1.00
C ALA A 268 16.12 -20.16 -0.66
N ASN A 269 15.55 -20.35 0.53
CA ASN A 269 15.20 -21.65 1.08
C ASN A 269 13.68 -21.80 1.10
N ILE A 270 13.18 -22.97 0.71
CA ILE A 270 11.77 -23.30 0.88
C ILE A 270 11.58 -23.82 2.30
N VAL A 271 10.66 -23.21 3.04
CA VAL A 271 10.36 -23.53 4.43
C VAL A 271 8.88 -23.81 4.55
N ASP A 272 8.55 -25.03 4.96
CA ASP A 272 7.22 -25.49 5.29
C ASP A 272 6.92 -25.28 6.78
N HIS A 273 5.63 -25.17 7.13
CA HIS A 273 5.15 -25.14 8.51
C HIS A 273 5.72 -24.00 9.38
N LEU A 274 6.04 -22.85 8.78
CA LEU A 274 6.50 -21.63 9.48
C LEU A 274 5.58 -21.22 10.65
N ASN A 275 4.28 -21.49 10.53
CA ASN A 275 3.30 -21.23 11.58
C ASN A 275 3.54 -22.10 12.82
N GLU A 276 3.90 -23.37 12.62
CA GLU A 276 4.26 -24.25 13.73
C GLU A 276 5.57 -23.82 14.39
N ASP A 277 6.57 -23.45 13.60
CA ASP A 277 7.88 -23.01 14.12
C ASP A 277 7.72 -21.73 14.95
N PHE A 278 6.82 -20.84 14.53
CA PHE A 278 6.43 -19.67 15.32
C PHE A 278 5.76 -20.08 16.65
N LYS A 279 4.80 -21.01 16.62
CA LYS A 279 4.12 -21.51 17.84
C LYS A 279 5.07 -22.23 18.79
N LYS A 280 6.08 -22.93 18.26
CA LYS A 280 7.09 -23.69 19.02
C LYS A 280 8.21 -22.80 19.58
N GLY A 281 8.29 -21.55 19.13
CA GLY A 281 9.30 -20.59 19.57
C GLY A 281 10.66 -20.74 18.87
N SER A 282 10.79 -21.65 17.91
CA SER A 282 11.96 -21.79 17.02
C SER A 282 11.95 -20.75 15.90
N LEU A 283 10.92 -19.91 15.82
CA LEU A 283 10.85 -18.78 14.90
C LEU A 283 10.30 -17.52 15.59
N LYS A 284 10.95 -16.39 15.36
CA LYS A 284 10.60 -15.09 15.94
C LYS A 284 10.62 -14.02 14.86
N PHE A 285 9.70 -13.07 14.90
CA PHE A 285 9.80 -11.87 14.08
C PHE A 285 10.86 -10.94 14.65
N ILE A 286 11.68 -10.36 13.78
CA ILE A 286 12.72 -9.39 14.16
C ILE A 286 12.18 -7.95 14.04
N ASP A 287 11.10 -7.76 13.28
CA ASP A 287 10.51 -6.46 12.95
C ASP A 287 9.37 -6.03 13.90
N ILE A 288 9.31 -6.58 15.12
CA ILE A 288 8.34 -6.21 16.17
C ILE A 288 8.96 -5.25 17.17
#